data_AF-A0A7K3M228-F1
#
_entry.id   AF-A0A7K3M228-F1
#
_cell.length_a   1.000
_cell.length_b   1.000
_cell.length_c   1.000
_cell.angle_alpha   90.00
_cell.angle_beta   90.00
_cell.angle_gamma   90.00
#
_symmetry.space_group_name_H-M   'P 1'
#
loop_
_entity.id
_entity.type
_entity.pdbx_description
1 polymer ?
#
loop_
_entity_poly.entity_id
_entity_poly.type
_entity_poly.pdbx_seq_one_letter_code
_entity_poly.pdbx_strand_id
1 'polypeptide(L)'
;MAPRLELVAQDNVRAACALQLEDGQDRFVASVAHSLAETCGQSRITVLWVEHPEGPEQFYLRSGFIPTGQKFHGQIVGERFV
;
A
#
# COMPACT_ATOMS: atom_id res chain seq x y z
N MET A 1 18.91 -28.97 -5.53
CA MET A 1 17.66 -28.30 -5.96
C MET A 1 18.01 -26.86 -6.26
N ALA A 2 17.67 -26.34 -7.44
CA ALA A 2 17.99 -24.97 -7.81
C ALA A 2 16.87 -24.02 -7.33
N PRO A 3 17.19 -22.80 -6.85
CA PRO A 3 16.16 -21.81 -6.54
C PRO A 3 15.43 -21.37 -7.81
N ARG A 4 14.14 -21.07 -7.66
CA ARG A 4 13.28 -20.53 -8.73
C ARG A 4 12.66 -19.21 -8.25
N LEU A 5 12.52 -18.26 -9.17
CA LEU A 5 11.90 -16.97 -8.88
C LEU A 5 10.38 -17.05 -9.04
N GLU A 6 9.66 -16.54 -8.08
CA GLU A 6 8.20 -16.42 -8.07
C GLU A 6 7.78 -15.03 -7.58
N LEU A 7 6.63 -14.54 -8.03
CA LEU A 7 6.00 -13.33 -7.49
C LEU A 7 5.55 -13.58 -6.05
N VAL A 8 5.76 -12.59 -5.16
CA VAL A 8 5.21 -12.66 -3.80
C VAL A 8 3.72 -12.35 -3.81
N ALA A 9 2.91 -13.29 -3.34
CA ALA A 9 1.47 -13.25 -3.27
C ALA A 9 0.97 -13.79 -1.92
N GLN A 10 -0.33 -13.65 -1.66
CA GLN A 10 -0.92 -13.98 -0.36
C GLN A 10 -0.70 -15.45 0.06
N ASP A 11 -0.60 -16.36 -0.90
CA ASP A 11 -0.39 -17.79 -0.71
C ASP A 11 1.08 -18.18 -0.42
N ASN A 12 2.06 -17.34 -0.80
CA ASN A 12 3.49 -17.61 -0.57
C ASN A 12 4.21 -16.60 0.34
N VAL A 13 3.53 -15.53 0.79
CA VAL A 13 4.10 -14.48 1.66
C VAL A 13 4.71 -15.04 2.95
N ARG A 14 4.10 -16.08 3.54
CA ARG A 14 4.64 -16.72 4.75
C ARG A 14 5.95 -17.45 4.48
N ALA A 15 6.08 -18.09 3.32
CA ALA A 15 7.32 -18.76 2.94
C ALA A 15 8.43 -17.74 2.64
N ALA A 16 8.10 -16.60 2.02
CA ALA A 16 9.02 -15.50 1.83
C ALA A 16 9.50 -14.90 3.16
N CYS A 17 8.60 -14.66 4.12
CA CYS A 17 8.94 -14.15 5.44
C CYS A 17 9.77 -15.14 6.30
N ALA A 18 9.76 -16.44 5.96
CA ALA A 18 10.52 -17.47 6.67
C ALA A 18 11.97 -17.59 6.20
N LEU A 19 12.38 -16.85 5.16
CA LEU A 19 13.77 -16.82 4.69
C LEU A 19 14.68 -16.24 5.78
N GLN A 20 15.76 -16.96 6.07
CA GLN A 20 16.76 -16.55 7.04
C GLN A 20 18.02 -16.07 6.32
N LEU A 21 18.61 -15.02 6.87
CA LEU A 21 19.93 -14.57 6.47
C LEU A 21 20.99 -15.38 7.23
N GLU A 22 22.18 -15.46 6.65
CA GLU A 22 23.35 -15.98 7.36
C GLU A 22 23.78 -15.01 8.47
N ASP A 23 24.47 -15.54 9.48
CA ASP A 23 24.91 -14.75 10.64
C ASP A 23 25.71 -13.50 10.22
N GLY A 24 25.31 -12.35 10.76
CA GLY A 24 25.96 -11.06 10.54
C GLY A 24 25.51 -10.28 9.30
N GLN A 25 24.68 -10.86 8.42
CA GLN A 25 24.09 -10.15 7.28
C GLN A 25 22.89 -9.27 7.67
N ASP A 26 22.21 -9.61 8.76
CA ASP A 26 21.08 -8.88 9.35
C ASP A 26 21.42 -7.44 9.75
N ARG A 27 22.71 -7.14 9.99
CA ARG A 27 23.19 -5.78 10.23
C ARG A 27 23.15 -4.89 8.99
N PHE A 28 23.20 -5.47 7.79
CA PHE A 28 23.32 -4.72 6.53
C PHE A 28 22.01 -4.66 5.75
N VAL A 29 21.07 -5.57 6.04
CA VAL A 29 19.82 -5.71 5.28
C VAL A 29 18.65 -5.96 6.23
N ALA A 30 17.54 -5.26 6.02
CA ALA A 30 16.29 -5.49 6.76
C ALA A 30 15.69 -6.87 6.40
N SER A 31 14.86 -7.42 7.30
CA SER A 31 14.22 -8.72 7.05
C SER A 31 13.22 -8.65 5.89
N VAL A 32 13.02 -9.78 5.19
CA VAL A 32 12.01 -9.91 4.13
C VAL A 32 10.62 -9.51 4.65
N ALA A 33 10.29 -9.85 5.90
CA ALA A 33 9.05 -9.45 6.53
C ALA A 33 8.89 -7.93 6.67
N HIS A 34 9.97 -7.20 6.96
CA HIS A 34 9.95 -5.74 7.03
C HIS A 34 9.69 -5.11 5.66
N SER A 35 10.45 -5.50 4.63
CA SER A 35 10.27 -4.96 3.27
C SER A 35 8.90 -5.31 2.69
N LEU A 36 8.37 -6.50 3.00
CA LEU A 36 7.01 -6.87 2.64
C LEU A 36 5.96 -6.08 3.43
N ALA A 37 6.17 -5.79 4.72
CA ALA A 37 5.24 -4.93 5.46
C ALA A 37 5.20 -3.50 4.91
N GLU A 38 6.34 -2.96 4.48
CA GLU A 38 6.43 -1.63 3.85
C GLU A 38 5.74 -1.59 2.48
N THR A 39 5.80 -2.66 1.69
CA THR A 39 5.35 -2.66 0.29
C THR A 39 3.96 -3.28 0.11
N CYS A 40 3.60 -4.30 0.90
CA CYS A 40 2.31 -4.97 0.85
C CYS A 40 1.24 -4.29 1.72
N GLY A 41 1.58 -3.18 2.41
CA GLY A 41 0.76 -2.56 3.45
C GLY A 41 -0.20 -1.44 3.00
N GLN A 42 0.07 -0.72 1.91
CA GLN A 42 -0.80 0.37 1.46
C GLN A 42 -0.93 0.40 -0.06
N SER A 43 -1.83 -0.42 -0.58
CA SER A 43 -2.31 -0.32 -1.97
C SER A 43 -3.39 0.75 -2.15
N ARG A 44 -3.72 1.50 -1.09
CA ARG A 44 -4.82 2.47 -1.11
C ARG A 44 -4.53 3.67 -0.21
N ILE A 45 -4.71 4.85 -0.79
CA ILE A 45 -4.70 6.15 -0.10
C ILE A 45 -6.14 6.65 -0.04
N THR A 46 -6.58 7.13 1.13
CA THR A 46 -7.91 7.73 1.32
C THR A 46 -7.78 9.19 1.72
N VAL A 47 -8.61 10.06 1.14
CA VAL A 47 -8.68 11.48 1.45
C VAL A 47 -10.13 11.93 1.64
N LEU A 48 -10.32 12.97 2.45
CA LEU A 48 -11.61 13.57 2.76
C LEU A 48 -11.62 15.03 2.28
N TRP A 49 -12.71 15.47 1.67
CA TRP A 49 -12.90 16.89 1.34
C TRP A 49 -14.36 17.34 1.40
N VAL A 50 -14.60 18.62 1.67
CA VAL A 50 -15.94 19.22 1.60
C VAL A 50 -16.30 19.48 0.13
N GLU A 51 -17.52 19.12 -0.25
CA GLU A 51 -18.10 19.47 -1.54
C GLU A 51 -18.35 20.97 -1.60
N HIS A 52 -17.58 21.69 -2.41
CA HIS A 52 -17.69 23.13 -2.60
C HIS A 52 -17.26 23.53 -4.01
N PRO A 53 -17.93 24.49 -4.68
CA PRO A 53 -17.59 24.91 -6.05
C PRO A 53 -16.13 25.36 -6.22
N GLU A 54 -15.59 26.04 -5.22
CA GLU A 54 -14.17 26.46 -5.17
C GLU A 54 -13.31 25.53 -4.29
N GLY A 55 -13.82 24.33 -4.00
CA GLY A 55 -13.16 23.35 -3.15
C GLY A 55 -12.05 22.58 -3.85
N PRO A 56 -11.27 21.78 -3.11
CA PRO A 56 -10.13 21.04 -3.63
C PRO A 56 -10.52 19.80 -4.45
N GLU A 57 -11.81 19.53 -4.67
CA GLU A 57 -12.30 18.31 -5.34
C GLU A 57 -11.61 18.07 -6.68
N GLN A 58 -11.56 19.09 -7.54
CA GLN A 58 -10.95 18.97 -8.86
C GLN A 58 -9.44 18.67 -8.80
N PHE A 59 -8.76 19.08 -7.72
CA PHE A 59 -7.37 18.71 -7.48
C PHE A 59 -7.25 17.22 -7.16
N TYR A 60 -8.11 16.68 -6.29
CA TYR A 60 -8.09 15.26 -5.92
C TYR A 60 -8.48 14.34 -7.08
N LEU A 61 -9.52 14.71 -7.85
CA LEU A 61 -9.92 13.97 -9.05
C LEU A 61 -8.78 13.92 -10.08
N ARG A 62 -8.13 15.06 -10.37
CA ARG A 62 -6.95 15.08 -11.26
C ARG A 62 -5.75 14.31 -10.71
N SER A 63 -5.65 14.21 -9.38
CA SER A 63 -4.61 13.42 -8.71
C SER A 63 -4.92 11.92 -8.70
N GLY A 64 -6.02 11.48 -9.33
CA GLY A 64 -6.37 10.06 -9.47
C GLY A 64 -7.17 9.48 -8.30
N PHE A 65 -7.73 10.31 -7.43
CA PHE A 65 -8.70 9.85 -6.43
C PHE A 65 -10.08 9.70 -7.07
N ILE A 66 -10.76 8.62 -6.69
CA ILE A 66 -12.12 8.30 -7.12
C ILE A 66 -13.04 8.46 -5.90
N PRO A 67 -14.12 9.26 -5.99
CA PRO A 67 -15.11 9.33 -4.91
C PRO A 67 -15.73 7.96 -4.67
N THR A 68 -15.79 7.52 -3.42
CA THR A 68 -16.35 6.20 -3.06
C THR A 68 -17.88 6.18 -3.03
N GLY A 69 -18.52 7.36 -3.20
CA GLY A 69 -19.94 7.57 -2.98
C GLY A 69 -20.33 7.72 -1.51
N GLN A 70 -19.38 7.60 -0.58
CA GLN A 70 -19.61 7.79 0.85
C GLN A 70 -19.31 9.23 1.27
N LYS A 71 -20.07 9.71 2.26
CA LYS A 71 -19.78 10.96 2.97
C LYS A 71 -19.52 10.69 4.45
N PHE A 72 -18.48 11.31 5.02
CA PHE A 72 -18.13 11.23 6.44
C PHE A 72 -18.15 12.66 7.02
N HIS A 73 -19.07 12.93 7.95
CA HIS A 73 -19.33 14.29 8.48
C HIS A 73 -19.56 15.35 7.39
N GLY A 74 -20.28 14.98 6.31
CA GLY A 74 -20.55 15.88 5.18
C GLY A 74 -19.40 16.03 4.17
N GLN A 75 -18.26 15.38 4.40
CA GLN A 75 -17.11 15.37 3.48
C GLN A 75 -17.15 14.13 2.59
N ILE A 76 -16.79 14.28 1.31
CA ILE A 76 -16.62 13.18 0.35
C ILE A 76 -15.38 12.38 0.74
N VAL A 77 -15.52 11.05 0.77
CA VAL A 77 -14.40 10.12 0.87
C VAL A 77 -13.94 9.77 -0.54
N GLY A 78 -12.67 10.01 -0.86
CA GLY A 78 -12.06 9.52 -2.09
C GLY A 78 -10.95 8.55 -1.80
N GLU A 79 -10.81 7.54 -2.65
CA GLU A 79 -9.73 6.58 -2.59
C GLU A 79 -8.92 6.59 -3.87
N ARG A 80 -7.63 6.33 -3.75
CA ARG A 80 -6.74 6.09 -4.86
C ARG A 80 -5.95 4.82 -4.56
N PHE A 81 -5.99 3.86 -5.47
CA PHE A 81 -5.09 2.71 -5.39
C PHE A 81 -3.71 3.10 -5.90
N VAL A 82 -2.66 2.65 -5.20
CA VAL A 82 -1.24 2.88 -5.54
C VAL A 82 -0.54 1.57 -5.83
#